data_AF-A0A1H7STT7-F1
#
_entry.id   AF-A0A1H7STT7-F1
#
_cell.length_a   1.000
_cell.length_b   1.000
_cell.length_c   1.000
_cell.angle_alpha   90.00
_cell.angle_beta   90.00
_cell.angle_gamma   90.00
#
_symmetry.space_group_name_H-M   'P 1'
#
loop_
_entity.id
_entity.type
_entity.pdbx_description
1 polymer ?
#
loop_
_entity_poly.entity_id
_entity_poly.type
_entity_poly.pdbx_seq_one_letter_code
_entity_poly.pdbx_strand_id
1 'polypeptide(L)'
;MAETRDEAHKAFDRTVKRFEAKYPRAMECLAKDREELLAFYDYPAEHWVHIRTTNPIESTFATVRLRSKRSRNCGSRATTLAMVFKLLQSAQKSWKRIKVFNKLELVVNNVQFQDGEPLTDQSDRTAA
;
A
#
# COMPACT_ATOMS: atom_id res chain seq x y z
N MET A 1 9.91 9.38 7.89
CA MET A 1 8.85 9.68 6.90
C MET A 1 8.03 10.81 7.47
N ALA A 2 7.36 11.61 6.63
CA ALA A 2 6.50 12.69 7.10
C ALA A 2 5.40 12.14 8.01
N GLU A 3 5.14 12.83 9.11
CA GLU A 3 4.13 12.42 10.09
C GLU A 3 2.73 12.85 9.64
N THR A 4 2.64 13.93 8.87
CA THR A 4 1.38 14.47 8.31
C THR A 4 1.39 14.53 6.79
N ARG A 5 0.20 14.61 6.21
CA ARG A 5 -0.02 14.83 4.77
C ARG A 5 0.70 16.09 4.28
N ASP A 6 0.59 17.20 5.01
CA ASP A 6 1.22 18.48 4.64
C ASP A 6 2.75 18.38 4.56
N GLU A 7 3.37 17.71 5.52
CA GLU A 7 4.80 17.45 5.49
C GLU A 7 5.20 16.54 4.32
N ALA A 8 4.34 15.58 3.98
CA ALA A 8 4.54 14.70 2.84
C ALA A 8 4.49 15.47 1.52
N HIS A 9 3.54 16.41 1.36
CA HIS A 9 3.49 17.31 0.20
C HIS A 9 4.79 18.12 0.08
N LYS A 10 5.26 18.73 1.17
CA LYS A 10 6.53 19.48 1.16
C LYS A 10 7.72 18.58 0.79
N ALA A 11 7.76 17.36 1.29
CA ALA A 11 8.81 16.39 0.96
C ALA A 11 8.74 15.94 -0.50
N PHE A 12 7.53 15.79 -1.04
CA PHE A 12 7.27 15.45 -2.43
C PHE A 12 7.82 16.53 -3.36
N ASP A 13 7.47 17.80 -3.12
CA ASP A 13 7.92 18.93 -3.95
C ASP A 13 9.44 19.08 -3.95
N ARG A 14 10.08 18.88 -2.78
CA ARG A 14 11.55 18.83 -2.67
C ARG A 14 12.15 17.70 -3.50
N THR A 15 11.51 16.54 -3.54
CA THR A 15 11.98 15.36 -4.26
C THR A 15 11.90 15.58 -5.77
N VAL A 16 10.76 16.07 -6.26
CA VAL A 16 10.57 16.41 -7.68
C VAL A 16 11.64 17.41 -8.11
N LYS A 17 11.75 18.55 -7.41
CA LYS A 17 12.74 19.59 -7.73
C LYS A 17 14.18 19.09 -7.74
N ARG A 18 14.51 18.15 -6.84
CA ARG A 18 15.86 17.60 -6.73
C ARG A 18 16.21 16.66 -7.90
N PHE A 19 15.25 15.90 -8.40
CA PHE A 19 15.51 14.80 -9.33
C PHE A 19 14.94 15.01 -10.73
N GLU A 20 14.12 16.03 -10.97
CA GLU A 20 13.50 16.31 -12.27
C GLU A 20 14.54 16.44 -13.40
N ALA A 21 15.67 17.12 -13.15
CA ALA A 21 16.71 17.33 -14.15
C ALA A 21 17.39 16.01 -14.56
N LYS A 22 17.47 15.04 -13.65
CA LYS A 22 18.14 13.75 -13.89
C LYS A 22 17.19 12.67 -14.38
N TYR A 23 15.94 12.69 -13.89
CA TYR A 23 14.94 11.65 -14.12
C TYR A 23 13.55 12.24 -14.43
N PRO A 24 13.40 13.00 -15.53
CA PRO A 24 12.18 13.77 -15.79
C PRO A 24 10.94 12.87 -15.89
N ARG A 25 11.02 11.75 -16.62
CA ARG A 25 9.90 10.81 -16.78
C ARG A 25 9.48 10.13 -15.47
N ALA A 26 10.43 9.86 -14.58
CA ALA A 26 10.11 9.24 -13.30
C ALA A 26 9.40 10.22 -12.37
N MET A 27 9.83 11.49 -12.36
CA MET A 27 9.19 12.55 -11.58
C MET A 27 7.81 12.91 -12.13
N GLU A 28 7.62 12.89 -13.45
CA GLU A 28 6.31 13.07 -14.09
C GLU A 28 5.32 11.97 -13.68
N CYS A 29 5.76 10.71 -13.70
CA CYS A 29 4.95 9.57 -13.24
C CYS A 29 4.55 9.72 -11.77
N LEU A 30 5.48 10.10 -10.90
CA LEU A 30 5.19 10.36 -9.49
C LEU A 30 4.19 11.50 -9.33
N ALA A 31 4.39 12.63 -10.03
CA ALA A 31 3.58 13.83 -9.89
C ALA A 31 2.14 13.62 -10.33
N LYS A 32 1.92 12.76 -11.33
CA LYS A 32 0.59 12.42 -11.83
C LYS A 32 -0.30 11.80 -10.76
N ASP A 33 0.24 10.87 -9.97
CA ASP A 33 -0.52 10.06 -9.01
C ASP A 33 -0.27 10.51 -7.56
N ARG A 34 -0.03 11.82 -7.36
CA ARG A 34 0.37 12.40 -6.07
C ARG A 34 -0.65 12.13 -4.96
N GLU A 35 -1.93 12.33 -5.25
CA GLU A 35 -3.01 12.19 -4.27
C GLU A 35 -3.18 10.73 -3.87
N GLU A 36 -3.16 9.81 -4.84
CA GLU A 36 -3.26 8.37 -4.62
C GLU A 36 -2.08 7.84 -3.78
N LEU A 37 -0.87 8.36 -4.00
CA LEU A 37 0.31 8.00 -3.22
C LEU A 37 0.23 8.46 -1.76
N LEU A 38 -0.53 9.51 -1.47
CA LEU A 38 -0.69 10.10 -0.13
C LEU A 38 -2.02 9.75 0.54
N ALA A 39 -2.93 9.06 -0.15
CA ALA A 39 -4.23 8.64 0.39
C ALA A 39 -4.13 7.74 1.65
N PHE A 40 -2.96 7.15 1.92
CA PHE A 40 -2.77 6.34 3.12
C PHE A 40 -2.97 7.14 4.43
N TYR A 41 -2.85 8.48 4.41
CA TYR A 41 -3.13 9.35 5.56
C TYR A 41 -4.62 9.36 5.96
N ASP A 42 -5.52 8.91 5.08
CA ASP A 42 -6.96 8.72 5.36
C ASP A 42 -7.28 7.37 6.05
N TYR A 43 -6.25 6.63 6.47
CA TYR A 43 -6.38 5.34 7.15
C TYR A 43 -5.63 5.36 8.49
N PRO A 44 -5.97 4.48 9.45
CA PRO A 44 -5.31 4.40 10.74
C PRO A 44 -3.79 4.36 10.65
N ALA A 45 -3.10 5.16 11.49
CA ALA A 45 -1.64 5.25 11.50
C ALA A 45 -0.94 3.89 11.66
N GLU A 46 -1.55 2.96 12.40
CA GLU A 46 -1.00 1.62 12.60
C GLU A 46 -0.99 0.76 11.34
N HIS A 47 -1.84 1.07 10.36
CA HIS A 47 -1.92 0.36 9.08
C HIS A 47 -0.91 0.88 8.06
N TRP A 48 -0.36 2.09 8.23
CA TRP A 48 0.57 2.70 7.29
C TRP A 48 1.80 1.84 6.99
N VAL A 49 2.27 1.06 7.97
CA VAL A 49 3.41 0.14 7.77
C VAL A 49 3.11 -0.95 6.73
N HIS A 50 1.84 -1.32 6.57
CA HIS A 50 1.39 -2.30 5.59
C HIS A 50 1.04 -1.68 4.25
N ILE A 51 0.45 -0.47 4.24
CA ILE A 51 0.04 0.22 3.01
C ILE A 51 1.24 0.76 2.24
N ARG A 52 2.24 1.30 2.95
CA ARG A 52 3.41 1.95 2.33
C ARG A 52 4.46 0.98 1.79
N THR A 53 4.25 -0.33 1.92
CA THR A 53 5.20 -1.34 1.47
C THR A 53 4.60 -2.21 0.37
N THR A 54 5.38 -2.45 -0.68
CA THR A 54 5.03 -3.40 -1.75
C THR A 54 5.39 -4.84 -1.39
N ASN A 55 6.05 -5.09 -0.25
CA ASN A 55 6.52 -6.42 0.16
C ASN A 55 5.42 -7.50 0.18
N PRO A 56 4.19 -7.25 0.66
CA PRO A 56 3.10 -8.23 0.59
C PRO A 56 2.80 -8.71 -0.83
N ILE A 57 3.01 -7.85 -1.83
CA ILE A 57 2.83 -8.16 -3.25
C ILE A 57 4.12 -8.77 -3.81
N GLU A 58 5.25 -8.12 -3.63
CA GLU A 58 6.51 -8.55 -4.25
C GLU A 58 6.99 -9.92 -3.73
N SER A 59 6.88 -10.14 -2.42
CA SER A 59 7.30 -11.39 -1.76
C SER A 59 6.44 -12.57 -2.20
N THR A 60 5.12 -12.37 -2.35
CA THR A 60 4.20 -13.42 -2.79
C THR A 60 4.45 -13.84 -4.23
N PHE A 61 4.74 -12.88 -5.11
CA PHE A 61 5.07 -13.14 -6.50
C PHE A 61 6.55 -13.52 -6.73
N ALA A 62 7.42 -13.45 -5.73
CA ALA A 62 8.83 -13.84 -5.87
C ALA A 62 8.96 -15.33 -6.25
N THR A 63 8.24 -16.21 -5.55
CA THR A 63 8.25 -17.66 -5.81
C THR A 63 7.64 -18.00 -7.17
N VAL A 64 6.58 -17.28 -7.56
CA VAL A 64 5.95 -17.44 -8.88
C VAL A 64 6.95 -17.11 -9.97
N ARG A 65 7.60 -15.93 -9.92
CA ARG A 65 8.62 -15.52 -10.90
C ARG A 65 9.79 -16.51 -10.97
N LEU A 66 10.28 -16.95 -9.82
CA LEU A 66 11.36 -17.94 -9.75
C LEU A 66 10.96 -19.25 -10.45
N ARG A 67 9.76 -19.76 -10.17
CA ARG A 67 9.31 -21.03 -10.75
C ARG A 67 9.01 -20.90 -12.24
N SER A 68 8.37 -19.81 -12.67
CA SER A 68 8.13 -19.52 -14.08
C SER A 68 9.43 -19.42 -14.88
N LYS A 69 10.47 -18.76 -14.34
CA LYS A 69 11.79 -18.70 -14.98
C LYS A 69 12.46 -20.08 -15.09
N ARG A 70 12.23 -20.96 -14.12
CA ARG A 70 12.78 -22.33 -14.12
C ARG A 70 11.99 -23.28 -15.02
N SER A 71 10.68 -23.12 -15.14
CA SER A 71 9.83 -23.90 -16.05
C SER A 71 9.93 -23.32 -17.46
N ARG A 72 10.94 -23.75 -18.22
CA ARG A 72 11.24 -23.25 -19.58
C ARG A 72 10.03 -23.21 -20.52
N ASN A 73 9.10 -24.17 -20.41
CA ASN A 73 7.85 -24.21 -21.15
C ASN A 73 6.70 -24.30 -20.14
N CYS A 74 5.96 -23.22 -19.92
CA CYS A 74 4.84 -23.14 -18.97
C CYS A 74 3.60 -23.99 -19.35
N GLY A 75 3.77 -25.05 -20.15
CA GLY A 75 2.71 -25.96 -20.58
C GLY A 75 1.51 -25.21 -21.18
N SER A 76 0.31 -25.67 -20.83
CA SER A 76 -0.93 -24.98 -21.18
C SER A 76 -1.23 -23.81 -20.22
N ARG A 77 -2.11 -22.89 -20.65
CA ARG A 77 -2.63 -21.83 -19.77
C ARG A 77 -3.21 -22.39 -18.46
N ALA A 78 -3.95 -23.50 -18.53
CA ALA A 78 -4.54 -24.14 -17.35
C ALA A 78 -3.45 -24.64 -16.38
N THR A 79 -2.39 -25.25 -16.90
CA THR A 79 -1.25 -25.72 -16.11
C THR A 79 -0.51 -24.56 -15.44
N THR A 80 -0.30 -23.46 -16.15
CA THR A 80 0.31 -22.24 -15.59
C THR A 80 -0.53 -21.67 -14.46
N LEU A 81 -1.85 -21.53 -14.66
CA LEU A 81 -2.75 -21.00 -13.64
C LEU A 81 -2.78 -21.90 -12.40
N ALA A 82 -2.83 -23.22 -12.58
CA ALA A 82 -2.77 -24.17 -11.47
C ALA A 82 -1.45 -24.07 -10.70
N MET A 83 -0.31 -23.90 -11.39
CA MET A 83 1.00 -23.68 -10.77
C MET A 83 1.00 -22.39 -9.95
N VAL A 84 0.60 -21.26 -10.54
CA VAL A 84 0.55 -19.95 -9.85
C VAL A 84 -0.34 -20.05 -8.61
N PHE A 85 -1.54 -20.62 -8.75
CA PHE A 85 -2.47 -20.81 -7.64
C PHE A 85 -1.86 -21.63 -6.50
N LYS A 86 -1.21 -22.77 -6.80
CA LYS A 86 -0.59 -23.61 -5.76
C LYS A 86 0.62 -22.96 -5.09
N LEU A 87 1.38 -22.15 -5.81
CA LEU A 87 2.48 -21.37 -5.24
C LEU A 87 1.95 -20.27 -4.30
N LEU A 88 0.88 -19.57 -4.70
CA LEU A 88 0.23 -18.57 -3.84
C LEU A 88 -0.40 -19.20 -2.60
N GLN A 89 -1.07 -20.35 -2.72
CA GLN A 89 -1.60 -21.11 -1.57
C GLN A 89 -0.48 -21.52 -0.60
N SER A 90 0.69 -21.88 -1.11
CA SER A 90 1.86 -22.21 -0.27
C SER A 90 2.40 -20.97 0.44
N ALA A 91 2.50 -19.84 -0.26
CA ALA A 91 2.96 -18.58 0.30
C ALA A 91 2.00 -18.02 1.37
N GLN A 92 0.68 -18.20 1.20
CA GLN A 92 -0.35 -17.73 2.12
C GLN A 92 -0.11 -18.16 3.58
N LYS A 93 0.48 -19.34 3.78
CA LYS A 93 0.71 -19.91 5.12
C LYS A 93 1.69 -19.09 5.97
N SER A 94 2.55 -18.28 5.35
CA SER A 94 3.55 -17.45 6.06
C SER A 94 3.20 -15.96 6.09
N TRP A 95 2.00 -15.57 5.63
CA TRP A 95 1.61 -14.17 5.59
C TRP A 95 1.42 -13.60 6.99
N LYS A 96 1.97 -12.41 7.18
CA LYS A 96 1.76 -11.64 8.40
C LYS A 96 0.37 -11.01 8.36
N ARG A 97 -0.35 -11.09 9.47
CA ARG A 97 -1.61 -10.35 9.66
C ARG A 97 -1.34 -8.85 9.69
N ILE A 98 -2.36 -8.07 9.33
CA ILE A 98 -2.33 -6.61 9.48
C ILE A 98 -2.22 -6.28 10.97
N LYS A 99 -1.28 -5.39 11.32
CA LYS A 99 -1.14 -4.87 12.68
C LYS A 99 -2.42 -4.18 13.10
N VAL A 100 -2.83 -4.42 14.35
CA VAL A 100 -4.06 -3.84 14.92
C VAL A 100 -5.27 -4.12 14.02
N PHE A 101 -5.50 -5.41 13.76
CA PHE A 101 -6.58 -5.87 12.89
C PHE A 101 -7.96 -5.36 13.32
N ASN A 102 -8.19 -5.16 14.62
CA ASN A 102 -9.47 -4.67 15.14
C ASN A 102 -9.84 -3.27 14.60
N LYS A 103 -8.87 -2.42 14.27
CA LYS A 103 -9.14 -1.10 13.65
C LYS A 103 -9.65 -1.19 12.22
N LEU A 104 -9.60 -2.37 11.59
CA LEU A 104 -10.18 -2.57 10.26
C LEU A 104 -11.69 -2.35 10.25
N GLU A 105 -12.37 -2.60 11.37
CA GLU A 105 -13.81 -2.34 11.51
C GLU A 105 -14.15 -0.86 11.27
N LEU A 106 -13.32 0.07 11.76
CA LEU A 106 -13.51 1.51 11.55
C LEU A 106 -13.40 1.88 10.06
N VAL A 107 -12.47 1.24 9.35
CA VAL A 107 -12.28 1.42 7.91
C VAL A 107 -13.48 0.87 7.13
N VAL A 108 -13.98 -0.31 7.51
CA VAL A 108 -15.18 -0.93 6.89
C VAL A 108 -16.43 -0.07 7.11
N ASN A 109 -16.54 0.59 8.27
CA ASN A 109 -17.62 1.50 8.61
C ASN A 109 -17.44 2.92 8.01
N ASN A 110 -16.43 3.14 7.17
CA ASN A 110 -16.13 4.41 6.49
C ASN A 110 -15.90 5.60 7.45
N VAL A 111 -15.36 5.33 8.65
CA VAL A 111 -14.90 6.39 9.55
C VAL A 111 -13.82 7.20 8.86
N GLN A 112 -13.93 8.53 8.89
CA GLN A 112 -12.96 9.42 8.29
C GLN A 112 -11.74 9.55 9.21
N PHE A 113 -10.54 9.53 8.63
CA PHE A 113 -9.29 9.76 9.34
C PHE A 113 -8.58 10.97 8.75
N GLN A 114 -7.90 11.71 9.61
CA GLN A 114 -6.97 12.76 9.21
C GLN A 114 -5.62 12.46 9.85
N ASP A 115 -4.58 12.33 9.01
CA ASP A 115 -3.23 11.96 9.46
C ASP A 115 -3.20 10.72 10.36
N GLY A 116 -4.11 9.77 10.10
CA GLY A 116 -4.18 8.49 10.79
C GLY A 116 -4.91 8.48 12.13
N GLU A 117 -5.45 9.62 12.55
CA GLU A 117 -6.33 9.76 13.71
C GLU A 117 -7.80 9.87 13.25
N PRO A 118 -8.75 9.20 13.94
CA PRO A 118 -10.16 9.28 13.58
C PRO A 118 -10.69 10.69 13.83
N LEU A 119 -11.44 11.22 12.86
CA LEU A 119 -12.21 12.43 13.03
C LEU A 119 -13.44 12.08 13.88
N THR A 120 -13.31 12.16 15.20
CA THR A 120 -14.46 12.03 16.10
C THR A 120 -15.42 13.19 15.81
N ASP A 121 -16.66 12.90 15.42
CA ASP A 121 -17.72 13.91 15.39
C ASP A 121 -17.83 14.50 16.80
N GLN A 122 -17.45 15.76 16.98
CA GLN A 122 -17.68 16.51 18.22
C GLN A 122 -19.17 16.90 18.34
N SER A 123 -20.11 15.99 18.04
CA SER A 123 -21.55 16.26 18.17
C SER A 123 -22.12 15.97 19.57
N ASP A 124 -21.31 15.47 20.51
CA ASP A 124 -21.75 15.19 21.90
C ASP A 124 -21.11 16.12 22.95
N ARG A 125 -20.56 17.27 22.53
CA ARG A 125 -20.14 18.37 23.44
C ARG A 125 -21.04 19.59 23.35
N THR A 126 -22.35 19.39 23.20
CA THR A 126 -23.33 20.41 23.57
C THR A 126 -24.58 19.76 24.14
N ALA A 127 -24.59 19.50 25.44
CA ALA A 127 -25.81 19.41 26.23
C ALA A 127 -25.51 20.08 27.58
N ALA A 128 -26.39 21.02 27.93
CA ALA A 128 -26.29 22.00 28.99
C ALA A 128 -26.25 21.41 30.41
#